data_AF-D2DH01-F1
#
_entry.id   AF-D2DH01-F1
#
_cell.length_a   1.000
_cell.length_b   1.000
_cell.length_c   1.000
_cell.angle_alpha   90.00
_cell.angle_beta   90.00
_cell.angle_gamma   90.00
#
_symmetry.space_group_name_H-M   'P 1'
#
loop_
_entity.id
_entity.type
_entity.pdbx_description
1 polymer ?
#
loop_
_entity_poly.entity_id
_entity_poly.type
_entity_poly.pdbx_seq_one_letter_code
_entity_poly.pdbx_strand_id
1 'polypeptide(L)'
;DSGKAVYFLIHRKFEGRTSFIERIRENCENDTRGIIHLQEQLLSDLLKIKQEIHSIALGISKIETRLRGQKAFIVLDDVTKLEQLNSLCGNPKLFGSGSVLIVTTRDVRLLNSFGADHVFTMTGMDDYQSLELFSWHAFRQP
;
A
#
# COMPACT_ATOMS: atom_id res chain seq x y z
N ASP A 1 2.15 2.63 12.96
CA ASP A 1 2.31 1.60 11.92
C ASP A 1 3.48 1.91 11.02
N SER A 2 4.28 0.89 10.70
CA SER A 2 5.57 1.02 10.01
C SER A 2 5.41 1.57 8.59
N GLY A 3 4.36 1.14 7.86
CA GLY A 3 4.06 1.63 6.52
C GLY A 3 3.78 3.13 6.48
N LYS A 4 3.10 3.65 7.49
CA LYS A 4 2.75 5.07 7.60
C LYS A 4 3.97 5.97 7.79
N ALA A 5 4.94 5.54 8.59
CA ALA A 5 6.19 6.28 8.79
C ALA A 5 7.00 6.39 7.49
N VAL A 6 7.14 5.27 6.76
CA VAL A 6 7.84 5.25 5.46
C VAL A 6 7.13 6.14 4.44
N TYR A 7 5.80 6.13 4.42
CA TYR A 7 5.02 7.01 3.55
C TYR A 7 5.35 8.49 3.78
N PHE A 8 5.30 8.94 5.04
CA PHE A 8 5.59 10.34 5.37
C PHE A 8 7.01 10.78 5.01
N LEU A 9 7.98 9.88 5.12
CA LEU A 9 9.38 10.16 4.79
C LEU A 9 9.61 10.39 3.28
N ILE A 10 8.91 9.66 2.41
CA ILE A 10 9.27 9.55 0.99
C ILE A 10 8.28 10.26 0.05
N HIS A 11 6.99 10.37 0.42
CA HIS A 11 5.92 10.80 -0.49
C HIS A 11 6.19 12.14 -1.22
N ARG A 12 6.88 13.10 -0.59
CA ARG A 12 7.19 14.42 -1.17
C ARG A 12 8.01 14.35 -2.46
N LYS A 13 8.70 13.23 -2.73
CA LYS A 13 9.51 13.03 -3.93
C LYS A 13 8.72 12.63 -5.18
N PHE A 14 7.40 12.50 -5.06
CA PHE A 14 6.52 11.93 -6.10
C PHE A 14 5.46 12.91 -6.61
N GLU A 15 5.68 14.23 -6.46
CA GLU A 15 4.80 15.28 -7.03
C GLU A 15 3.31 15.10 -6.67
N GLY A 16 3.04 14.55 -5.48
CA GLY A 16 1.69 14.27 -5.00
C GLY A 16 1.03 13.03 -5.62
N ARG A 17 1.68 12.30 -6.54
CA ARG A 17 1.18 11.02 -7.09
C ARG A 17 1.52 9.87 -6.14
N THR A 18 0.88 9.92 -4.99
CA THR A 18 1.15 9.05 -3.85
C THR A 18 -0.16 8.50 -3.30
N SER A 19 -0.19 7.25 -2.89
CA SER A 19 -1.34 6.64 -2.20
C SER A 19 -0.87 5.76 -1.05
N PHE A 20 -1.53 5.88 0.10
CA PHE A 20 -1.34 5.03 1.26
C PHE A 20 -2.66 4.32 1.55
N ILE A 21 -2.71 3.02 1.30
CA ILE A 21 -3.91 2.21 1.51
C ILE A 21 -3.70 1.41 2.79
N GLU A 22 -4.40 1.82 3.85
CA GLU A 22 -4.27 1.23 5.18
C GLU A 22 -5.28 0.10 5.43
N ARG A 23 -4.89 -0.85 6.29
CA ARG A 23 -5.81 -1.86 6.85
C ARG A 23 -6.55 -2.66 5.76
N ILE A 24 -5.83 -3.12 4.73
CA ILE A 24 -6.43 -3.79 3.56
C ILE A 24 -7.22 -5.03 3.98
N ARG A 25 -6.66 -5.86 4.86
CA ARG A 25 -7.35 -7.02 5.44
C ARG A 25 -8.72 -6.66 5.98
N GLU A 26 -8.78 -5.68 6.88
CA GLU A 26 -10.01 -5.32 7.59
C GLU A 26 -11.04 -4.68 6.65
N ASN A 27 -10.60 -3.85 5.70
CA ASN A 27 -11.50 -3.28 4.70
C ASN A 27 -12.12 -4.37 3.81
N CYS A 28 -11.34 -5.39 3.44
CA CYS A 28 -11.84 -6.49 2.60
C CYS A 28 -12.70 -7.51 3.37
N GLU A 29 -12.46 -7.70 4.66
CA GLU A 29 -13.20 -8.66 5.50
C GLU A 29 -14.54 -8.09 5.99
N ASN A 30 -14.60 -6.78 6.26
CA ASN A 30 -15.80 -6.14 6.82
C ASN A 30 -16.81 -5.69 5.76
N ASP A 31 -16.38 -5.56 4.50
CA ASP A 31 -17.23 -5.07 3.41
C ASP A 31 -16.97 -5.85 2.11
N THR A 32 -18.04 -6.43 1.56
CA THR A 32 -18.02 -7.08 0.24
C THR A 32 -17.60 -6.13 -0.90
N ARG A 33 -17.78 -4.82 -0.73
CA ARG A 33 -17.30 -3.77 -1.62
C ARG A 33 -15.96 -3.16 -1.20
N GLY A 34 -15.34 -3.66 -0.13
CA GLY A 34 -14.12 -3.09 0.43
C GLY A 34 -13.03 -2.89 -0.61
N ILE A 35 -12.71 -3.93 -1.40
CA ILE A 35 -11.70 -3.82 -2.45
C ILE A 35 -12.04 -2.81 -3.54
N ILE A 36 -13.33 -2.62 -3.86
CA ILE A 36 -13.78 -1.60 -4.82
C ILE A 36 -13.49 -0.21 -4.27
N HIS A 37 -13.81 0.04 -3.00
CA HIS A 37 -13.48 1.31 -2.34
C HIS A 37 -11.97 1.57 -2.33
N LEU A 38 -11.15 0.53 -2.11
CA LEU A 38 -9.69 0.66 -2.18
C LEU A 38 -9.19 0.99 -3.59
N GLN A 39 -9.79 0.42 -4.64
CA GLN A 39 -9.46 0.78 -6.03
C GLN A 39 -9.86 2.22 -6.36
N GLU A 40 -11.01 2.69 -5.88
CA GLU A 40 -11.47 4.07 -6.04
C GLU A 40 -10.54 5.05 -5.33
N GLN A 41 -10.13 4.73 -4.10
CA GLN A 41 -9.14 5.49 -3.34
C GLN A 41 -7.81 5.57 -4.09
N LEU A 42 -7.26 4.43 -4.53
CA LEU A 42 -5.98 4.38 -5.25
C LEU A 42 -5.98 5.31 -6.47
N LEU A 43 -7.02 5.21 -7.30
CA LEU A 43 -7.12 6.05 -8.48
C LEU A 43 -7.32 7.52 -8.11
N SER A 44 -8.14 7.82 -7.09
CA SER A 44 -8.40 9.19 -6.66
C SER A 44 -7.15 9.86 -6.12
N ASP A 45 -6.35 9.14 -5.34
CA ASP A 45 -5.08 9.59 -4.78
C ASP A 45 -4.06 9.90 -5.88
N LEU A 46 -3.94 9.02 -6.88
CA LEU A 46 -2.91 9.13 -7.92
C LEU A 46 -3.29 10.06 -9.08
N LEU A 47 -4.57 10.18 -9.40
CA LEU A 47 -5.09 11.02 -10.49
C LEU A 47 -5.64 12.37 -10.01
N LYS A 48 -5.85 12.54 -8.70
CA LYS A 48 -6.50 13.72 -8.09
C LYS A 48 -7.91 13.99 -8.59
N ILE A 49 -8.61 12.94 -9.04
CA ILE A 49 -9.99 12.99 -9.50
C ILE A 49 -10.78 11.80 -8.96
N LYS A 50 -11.99 12.05 -8.45
CA LYS A 50 -12.86 10.97 -7.96
C LYS A 50 -13.12 9.96 -9.06
N GLN A 51 -13.00 8.68 -8.74
CA GLN A 51 -13.37 7.58 -9.63
C GLN A 51 -14.52 6.78 -9.04
N GLU A 52 -15.43 6.37 -9.92
CA GLU A 52 -16.50 5.43 -9.58
C GLU A 52 -16.19 4.07 -10.22
N ILE A 53 -16.29 3.01 -9.43
CA ILE A 53 -16.01 1.64 -9.84
C ILE A 53 -17.19 0.77 -9.42
N HIS A 54 -17.76 0.05 -10.38
CA HIS A 54 -18.93 -0.82 -10.16
C HIS A 54 -18.57 -2.29 -10.00
N SER A 55 -17.33 -2.68 -10.31
CA SER A 55 -16.84 -4.04 -10.14
C SER A 55 -15.32 -4.09 -10.02
N ILE A 56 -14.81 -5.12 -9.35
CA ILE A 56 -13.36 -5.34 -9.15
C ILE A 56 -12.62 -5.38 -10.50
N ALA A 57 -13.17 -6.11 -11.48
CA ALA A 57 -12.56 -6.25 -12.80
C ALA A 57 -12.48 -4.91 -13.55
N LEU A 58 -13.53 -4.08 -13.44
CA LEU A 58 -13.51 -2.73 -14.00
C LEU A 58 -12.45 -1.86 -13.30
N GLY A 59 -12.32 -1.98 -11.99
CA GLY A 59 -11.31 -1.26 -11.22
C GLY A 59 -9.89 -1.64 -11.62
N ILE A 60 -9.60 -2.94 -11.77
CA ILE A 60 -8.30 -3.43 -12.28
C ILE A 60 -8.02 -2.82 -13.65
N SER A 61 -8.95 -2.94 -14.60
CA SER A 61 -8.80 -2.39 -15.94
C SER A 61 -8.54 -0.87 -15.92
N LYS A 62 -9.25 -0.11 -15.07
CA LYS A 62 -9.03 1.34 -14.92
C LYS A 62 -7.65 1.66 -14.33
N ILE A 63 -7.21 0.94 -13.30
CA ILE A 63 -5.87 1.08 -12.72
C ILE A 63 -4.80 0.86 -13.79
N GLU A 64 -4.87 -0.27 -14.50
CA GLU A 64 -3.88 -0.64 -15.51
C GLU A 64 -3.83 0.31 -16.70
N THR A 65 -4.99 0.82 -17.14
CA THR A 65 -5.08 1.72 -18.30
C THR A 65 -4.70 3.15 -17.94
N ARG A 66 -5.20 3.67 -16.81
CA ARG A 66 -5.00 5.07 -16.42
C ARG A 66 -3.62 5.31 -15.84
N LEU A 67 -3.08 4.39 -15.06
CA LEU A 67 -1.79 4.59 -14.38
C LEU A 67 -0.59 4.11 -15.20
N ARG A 68 -0.82 3.58 -16.40
CA ARG A 68 0.23 3.12 -17.31
C ARG A 68 1.25 4.23 -17.59
N GLY A 69 2.52 3.93 -17.38
CA GLY A 69 3.63 4.85 -17.62
C GLY A 69 3.71 6.02 -16.65
N GLN A 70 2.80 6.12 -15.66
CA GLN A 70 2.82 7.20 -14.68
C GLN A 70 3.70 6.82 -13.49
N LYS A 71 4.60 7.73 -13.09
CA LYS A 71 5.39 7.57 -11.88
C LYS A 71 4.47 7.68 -10.65
N ALA A 72 4.51 6.69 -9.77
CA ALA A 72 3.67 6.64 -8.57
C ALA A 72 4.43 6.09 -7.35
N PHE A 73 4.03 6.52 -6.16
CA PHE A 73 4.45 5.92 -4.90
C PHE A 73 3.25 5.36 -4.15
N ILE A 74 3.21 4.05 -3.99
CA ILE A 74 2.07 3.34 -3.45
C ILE A 74 2.53 2.51 -2.26
N VAL A 75 1.80 2.59 -1.16
CA VAL A 75 2.00 1.72 -0.01
C VAL A 75 0.70 0.99 0.28
N LEU A 76 0.77 -0.34 0.29
CA LEU A 76 -0.33 -1.25 0.58
C LEU A 76 -0.07 -1.92 1.92
N ASP A 77 -0.90 -1.61 2.92
CA ASP A 77 -0.66 -2.02 4.30
C ASP A 77 -1.61 -3.12 4.77
N ASP A 78 -1.06 -4.10 5.49
CA ASP A 78 -1.75 -5.29 6.04
C ASP A 78 -2.43 -6.14 4.95
N VAL A 79 -1.67 -6.46 3.88
CA VAL A 79 -2.13 -7.38 2.82
C VAL A 79 -2.05 -8.82 3.29
N THR A 80 -3.13 -9.59 3.16
CA THR A 80 -3.18 -11.01 3.58
C THR A 80 -3.46 -12.00 2.46
N LYS A 81 -3.96 -11.55 1.31
CA LYS A 81 -4.28 -12.40 0.16
C LYS A 81 -3.68 -11.85 -1.12
N LEU A 82 -3.14 -12.73 -1.96
CA LEU A 82 -2.59 -12.35 -3.27
C LEU A 82 -3.66 -11.69 -4.16
N GLU A 83 -4.92 -12.10 -4.04
CA GLU A 83 -6.05 -11.50 -4.75
C GLU A 83 -6.25 -10.01 -4.41
N GLN A 84 -6.02 -9.59 -3.17
CA GLN A 84 -6.09 -8.19 -2.76
C GLN A 84 -4.99 -7.38 -3.46
N LEU A 85 -3.76 -7.89 -3.45
CA LEU A 85 -2.62 -7.27 -4.12
C LEU A 85 -2.84 -7.20 -5.63
N ASN A 86 -3.31 -8.29 -6.25
CA ASN A 86 -3.59 -8.33 -7.68
C ASN A 86 -4.71 -7.37 -8.09
N SER A 87 -5.72 -7.18 -7.24
CA SER A 87 -6.82 -6.26 -7.50
C SER A 87 -6.41 -4.78 -7.46
N LEU A 88 -5.30 -4.45 -6.80
CA LEU A 88 -4.82 -3.08 -6.64
C LEU A 88 -3.59 -2.78 -7.52
N CYS A 89 -2.62 -3.69 -7.57
CA CYS A 89 -1.31 -3.49 -8.20
C CYS A 89 -0.76 -4.79 -8.81
N GLY A 90 -1.61 -5.61 -9.45
CA GLY A 90 -1.22 -6.93 -9.99
C GLY A 90 -0.13 -6.92 -11.06
N ASN A 91 0.12 -5.78 -11.71
CA ASN A 91 1.22 -5.64 -12.66
C ASN A 91 2.02 -4.34 -12.43
N PRO A 92 2.99 -4.34 -11.50
CA PRO A 92 3.79 -3.16 -11.20
C PRO A 92 4.59 -2.62 -12.39
N LYS A 93 4.87 -3.46 -13.40
CA LYS A 93 5.60 -3.07 -14.61
C LYS A 93 4.82 -2.07 -15.48
N LEU A 94 3.51 -1.91 -15.23
CA LEU A 94 2.72 -0.90 -15.91
C LEU A 94 3.01 0.51 -15.42
N PHE A 95 3.52 0.70 -14.20
CA PHE A 95 3.84 2.02 -13.69
C PHE A 95 5.08 2.62 -14.40
N GLY A 96 5.17 3.94 -14.37
CA GLY A 96 6.29 4.69 -14.97
C GLY A 96 7.61 4.44 -14.24
N SER A 97 8.71 4.69 -14.94
CA SER A 97 10.06 4.57 -14.36
C SER A 97 10.21 5.42 -13.08
N GLY A 98 10.90 4.85 -12.10
CA GLY A 98 11.08 5.47 -10.78
C GLY A 98 9.87 5.35 -9.84
N SER A 99 8.86 4.56 -10.20
CA SER A 99 7.76 4.21 -9.29
C SER A 99 8.23 3.31 -8.16
N VAL A 100 7.55 3.38 -7.02
CA VAL A 100 7.85 2.57 -5.84
C VAL A 100 6.54 2.00 -5.29
N LEU A 101 6.48 0.68 -5.17
CA LEU A 101 5.40 -0.04 -4.50
C LEU A 101 5.96 -0.69 -3.23
N ILE A 102 5.38 -0.37 -2.09
CA ILE A 102 5.70 -1.01 -0.81
C ILE A 102 4.48 -1.80 -0.36
N VAL A 103 4.70 -3.06 0.01
CA VAL A 103 3.64 -3.92 0.54
C VAL A 103 4.06 -4.37 1.94
N THR A 104 3.22 -4.14 2.94
CA THR A 104 3.39 -4.74 4.27
C THR A 104 2.47 -5.94 4.38
N THR A 105 3.01 -7.04 4.90
CA THR A 105 2.27 -8.27 5.12
C THR A 105 2.90 -9.05 6.26
N ARG A 106 2.08 -9.88 6.92
CA ARG A 106 2.55 -10.85 7.91
C ARG A 106 2.93 -12.19 7.26
N ASP A 107 2.69 -12.35 5.97
CA ASP A 107 2.96 -13.58 5.22
C ASP A 107 3.97 -13.31 4.09
N VAL A 108 5.25 -13.61 4.36
CA VAL A 108 6.33 -13.45 3.38
C VAL A 108 6.12 -14.26 2.09
N ARG A 109 5.34 -15.35 2.15
CA ARG A 109 5.06 -16.18 0.98
C ARG A 109 4.28 -15.41 -0.08
N LEU A 110 3.46 -14.44 0.34
CA LEU A 110 2.72 -13.55 -0.54
C LEU A 110 3.67 -12.70 -1.39
N LEU A 111 4.71 -12.12 -0.78
CA LEU A 111 5.72 -11.31 -1.47
C LEU A 111 6.53 -12.14 -2.46
N ASN A 112 6.88 -13.38 -2.09
CA ASN A 112 7.57 -14.31 -2.97
C ASN A 112 6.71 -14.70 -4.18
N SER A 113 5.42 -14.98 -3.93
CA SER A 113 4.46 -15.35 -4.99
C SER A 113 4.19 -14.19 -5.95
N PHE A 114 4.20 -12.97 -5.43
CA PHE A 114 4.06 -11.75 -6.22
C PHE A 114 5.33 -11.41 -7.02
N GLY A 115 6.49 -11.90 -6.60
CA GLY A 115 7.78 -11.58 -7.22
C GLY A 115 8.31 -10.22 -6.80
N ALA A 116 8.26 -9.90 -5.50
CA ALA A 116 8.82 -8.66 -4.96
C ALA A 116 10.35 -8.58 -5.21
N ASP A 117 10.83 -7.41 -5.67
CA ASP A 117 12.25 -7.18 -5.94
C ASP A 117 13.11 -7.24 -4.66
N HIS A 118 12.54 -6.77 -3.55
CA HIS A 118 13.20 -6.72 -2.25
C HIS A 118 12.22 -7.12 -1.14
N VAL A 119 12.68 -7.94 -0.20
CA VAL A 119 11.90 -8.37 0.96
C VAL A 119 12.67 -7.99 2.22
N PHE A 120 12.02 -7.22 3.09
CA PHE A 120 12.57 -6.81 4.38
C PHE A 120 11.74 -7.43 5.50
N THR A 121 12.35 -8.30 6.30
CA THR A 121 11.71 -8.84 7.50
C THR A 121 11.95 -7.88 8.65
N MET A 122 10.89 -7.28 9.16
CA MET A 122 10.94 -6.55 10.43
C MET A 122 11.14 -7.59 11.54
N THR A 123 12.29 -7.55 12.22
CA THR A 123 12.46 -8.25 13.49
C THR A 123 11.62 -7.54 14.54
N GLY A 124 11.10 -8.29 15.53
CA GLY A 124 10.46 -7.67 16.68
C GLY A 124 11.40 -6.65 17.32
N MET A 125 10.84 -5.56 17.85
CA MET A 125 11.61 -4.62 18.66
C MET A 125 12.16 -5.38 19.86
N ASP A 126 13.44 -5.17 20.17
CA ASP A 126 13.97 -5.63 21.45
C ASP A 126 13.34 -4.85 22.61
N ASP A 127 13.60 -5.28 23.85
CA ASP A 127 13.02 -4.67 25.04
C ASP A 127 13.36 -3.18 25.15
N TYR A 128 14.55 -2.78 24.69
CA TYR A 128 15.00 -1.40 24.73
C TYR A 128 14.27 -0.55 23.69
N GLN A 129 14.20 -1.01 22.44
CA GLN A 129 13.44 -0.36 21.37
C GLN A 129 11.95 -0.26 21.70
N SER A 130 11.40 -1.29 22.35
CA SER A 130 10.01 -1.31 22.81
C SER A 130 9.77 -0.29 23.93
N LEU A 131 10.70 -0.18 24.90
CA LEU A 131 10.63 0.78 25.98
C LEU A 131 10.83 2.23 25.49
N GLU A 132 11.71 2.45 24.53
CA GLU A 132 11.93 3.75 23.89
C GLU A 132 10.67 4.19 23.13
N LEU A 133 10.08 3.28 22.33
CA LEU A 133 8.83 3.56 21.62
C LEU A 133 7.67 3.86 22.60
N PHE A 134 7.59 3.10 23.69
CA PHE A 134 6.62 3.35 24.75
C PHE A 134 6.83 4.73 25.39
N SER A 135 8.08 5.08 25.71
CA SER A 135 8.42 6.37 26.33
C SER A 135 8.10 7.55 25.41
N TRP A 136 8.37 7.41 24.12
CA TRP A 136 7.99 8.38 23.10
C TRP A 136 6.47 8.60 23.06
N HIS A 137 5.68 7.53 23.14
CA HIS A 137 4.23 7.62 23.03
C HIS A 137 3.53 8.03 24.33
N ALA A 138 3.99 7.54 25.47
CA ALA A 138 3.38 7.83 26.77
C ALA A 138 3.83 9.19 27.33
N PHE A 139 5.10 9.56 27.13
CA PHE A 139 5.72 10.71 27.81
C PHE A 139 6.26 11.77 26.85
N ARG A 140 6.25 11.54 25.53
CA ARG A 140 6.89 12.42 24.53
C ARG A 140 8.38 12.66 24.80
N GLN A 141 9.05 11.70 25.41
CA GLN A 141 10.49 11.74 25.69
C GLN A 141 11.13 10.45 25.17
N PRO A 142 12.32 10.53 24.51
CA PRO A 142 13.14 9.35 24.27
C PRO A 142 13.60 8.72 25.58
#